data_AF-A0A7J9IWZ2-F1
#
_entry.id   AF-A0A7J9IWZ2-F1
#
_cell.length_a   1.000
_cell.length_b   1.000
_cell.length_c   1.000
_cell.angle_alpha   90.00
_cell.angle_beta   90.00
_cell.angle_gamma   90.00
#
_symmetry.space_group_name_H-M   'P 1'
#
loop_
_entity.id
_entity.type
_entity.pdbx_description
1 polymer ?
#
loop_
_entity_poly.entity_id
_entity_poly.type
_entity_poly.pdbx_seq_one_letter_code
_entity_poly.pdbx_strand_id
1 'polypeptide(L)'
;MACKCGGYYYTLNAKASFDRDLAKTRKFLLRNVSVIRMFTSGFFRSKWRSIAGKRRILSMDAREKSRSTILESSKDKRVPIFVMMPVDIFTLDASGCPRIRKLKALTVSLKALKLAGVHGIGVEVWWGIVERFSPFDYDWSLYEELFKLISDSGLKLHVALSFHSNIHSTHGKGGVSLPLWILEIGDVNKDIYYRDQQGFSNNDYLTLGVDHVPLLSGRTALQCYEDFMLSFVNKFESFIGTVIEEISIGLGPSGELRYPAHPFGDGRWKFPGIGEFQCYDKYMMEDLKMAACREGKPQWGDKGPQNAGCYNSLPSGVPFFEEGKESFLSDYGRFF
;
A
#
# COMPACT_ATOMS: atom_id res chain seq x y z
N MET A 1 19.76 -8.08 60.29
CA MET A 1 19.25 -6.83 60.89
C MET A 1 18.84 -5.92 59.74
N ALA A 2 17.56 -5.58 59.68
CA ALA A 2 16.88 -4.94 58.56
C ALA A 2 17.10 -3.42 58.51
N CYS A 3 17.02 -2.81 57.32
CA CYS A 3 16.59 -1.42 57.11
C CYS A 3 16.31 -1.21 55.61
N LYS A 4 15.04 -1.08 55.18
CA LYS A 4 14.23 0.15 55.08
C LYS A 4 14.81 1.19 54.10
N CYS A 5 14.19 1.28 52.92
CA CYS A 5 14.22 2.47 52.08
C CYS A 5 12.79 3.03 51.98
N GLY A 6 12.57 4.17 52.61
CA GLY A 6 11.36 4.98 52.52
C GLY A 6 11.40 5.91 51.31
N GLY A 7 10.22 6.28 50.82
CA GLY A 7 10.03 7.24 49.74
C GLY A 7 10.20 8.68 50.19
N TYR A 8 10.44 9.55 49.21
CA TYR A 8 10.26 10.99 49.31
C TYR A 8 9.66 11.52 48.01
N TYR A 9 8.52 12.22 48.15
CA TYR A 9 7.95 13.10 47.15
C TYR A 9 8.75 14.42 47.11
N TYR A 10 9.01 14.94 45.90
CA TYR A 10 9.32 16.35 45.70
C TYR A 10 8.57 16.90 44.50
N THR A 11 7.73 17.90 44.77
CA THR A 11 7.13 18.81 43.80
C THR A 11 8.03 20.04 43.71
N LEU A 12 8.41 20.47 42.51
CA LEU A 12 9.05 21.79 42.29
C LEU A 12 8.45 22.44 41.03
N ASN A 13 7.68 23.49 41.27
CA ASN A 13 7.35 24.52 40.31
C ASN A 13 8.55 25.46 40.14
N ALA A 14 8.98 25.74 38.91
CA ALA A 14 9.71 26.96 38.59
C ALA A 14 9.45 27.38 37.14
N LYS A 15 8.78 28.53 36.98
CA LYS A 15 8.77 29.33 35.76
C LYS A 15 10.15 29.98 35.56
N ALA A 16 10.66 29.95 34.34
CA ALA A 16 11.59 30.97 33.84
C ALA A 16 11.39 31.16 32.33
N SER A 17 11.18 32.41 31.95
CA SER A 17 10.95 32.89 30.59
C SER A 17 12.26 33.03 29.81
N PHE A 18 12.21 32.80 28.49
CA PHE A 18 13.09 33.46 27.54
C PHE A 18 12.30 33.85 26.27
N ASP A 19 12.47 35.13 25.91
CA ASP A 19 11.89 35.87 24.77
C ASP A 19 12.17 35.20 23.41
N ARG A 20 11.19 35.13 22.51
CA ARG A 20 10.94 36.08 21.40
C ARG A 20 12.20 36.50 20.64
N ASP A 21 12.46 35.80 19.53
CA ASP A 21 12.46 36.40 18.19
C ASP A 21 12.85 35.35 17.14
N LEU A 22 11.86 34.84 16.39
CA LEU A 22 11.96 34.55 14.94
C LEU A 22 10.57 34.14 14.40
N ALA A 23 9.60 35.05 14.50
CA ALA A 23 8.27 34.87 13.91
C ALA A 23 8.06 35.88 12.76
N LYS A 24 8.56 35.55 11.57
CA LYS A 24 8.28 36.15 10.25
C LYS A 24 8.67 35.07 9.24
N THR A 25 7.88 34.53 8.31
CA THR A 25 6.61 34.92 7.69
C THR A 25 6.19 33.71 6.83
N ARG A 26 4.96 33.21 6.96
CA ARG A 26 4.16 32.60 5.86
C ARG A 26 2.79 32.17 6.42
N LYS A 27 1.91 33.16 6.59
CA LYS A 27 0.47 32.95 6.67
C LYS A 27 -0.10 33.13 5.27
N PHE A 28 -0.74 32.11 4.72
CA PHE A 28 -1.87 32.30 3.80
C PHE A 28 -3.03 31.41 4.26
N LEU A 29 -3.86 32.04 5.08
CA LEU A 29 -5.33 31.99 5.17
C LEU A 29 -6.04 30.70 4.72
N LEU A 30 -6.31 29.84 5.71
CA LEU A 30 -7.53 29.03 5.77
C LEU A 30 -8.72 29.95 6.15
N ARG A 31 -9.67 30.16 5.22
CA ARG A 31 -11.10 30.37 5.50
C ARG A 31 -11.87 30.64 4.20
N ASN A 32 -12.70 29.69 3.79
CA ASN A 32 -14.14 29.89 3.54
C ASN A 32 -14.75 28.56 3.09
N VAL A 33 -15.42 27.88 4.03
CA VAL A 33 -16.33 26.77 3.73
C VAL A 33 -17.67 27.42 3.37
N SER A 34 -18.01 27.38 2.08
CA SER A 34 -19.36 27.71 1.61
C SER A 34 -20.08 26.42 1.23
N VAL A 35 -21.20 26.21 1.89
CA VAL A 35 -22.21 25.17 1.61
C VAL A 35 -22.70 25.36 0.17
N ILE A 36 -22.53 24.35 -0.69
CA ILE A 36 -23.18 24.30 -2.00
C ILE A 36 -24.16 23.12 -2.03
N ARG A 37 -25.40 23.46 -2.35
CA ARG A 37 -26.58 22.58 -2.45
C ARG A 37 -26.44 21.59 -3.61
N MET A 38 -26.96 20.39 -3.37
CA MET A 38 -27.25 19.37 -4.39
C MET A 38 -28.36 19.80 -5.37
N PHE A 39 -28.42 19.05 -6.49
CA PHE A 39 -29.33 19.07 -7.65
C PHE A 39 -28.86 20.01 -8.79
N THR A 40 -28.78 19.61 -10.07
CA THR A 40 -29.62 18.70 -10.87
C THR A 40 -28.84 18.03 -12.01
N SER A 41 -29.40 16.94 -12.53
CA SER A 41 -29.06 16.23 -13.77
C SER A 41 -28.80 17.12 -14.98
N GLY A 42 -27.67 16.93 -15.66
CA GLY A 42 -27.38 17.53 -16.96
C GLY A 42 -26.48 16.63 -17.80
N PHE A 43 -27.04 16.06 -18.87
CA PHE A 43 -26.31 15.33 -19.91
C PHE A 43 -25.23 16.23 -20.54
N PHE A 44 -23.96 15.93 -20.29
CA PHE A 44 -22.85 16.46 -21.09
C PHE A 44 -22.26 15.33 -21.95
N ARG A 45 -22.69 15.28 -23.21
CA ARG A 45 -21.97 14.57 -24.28
C ARG A 45 -20.68 15.34 -24.59
N SER A 46 -19.56 14.93 -24.02
CA SER A 46 -18.25 15.33 -24.54
C SER A 46 -17.86 14.39 -25.69
N LYS A 47 -17.64 14.99 -26.86
CA LYS A 47 -17.35 14.31 -28.12
C LYS A 47 -15.86 13.98 -28.17
N TRP A 48 -15.48 12.79 -27.71
CA TRP A 48 -14.10 12.31 -27.82
C TRP A 48 -13.83 11.89 -29.28
N ARG A 49 -12.87 12.57 -29.91
CA ARG A 49 -12.33 12.17 -31.21
C ARG A 49 -11.39 10.98 -30.98
N SER A 50 -11.81 9.82 -31.47
CA SER A 50 -11.00 8.60 -31.51
C SER A 50 -9.79 8.80 -32.44
N ILE A 51 -8.58 8.72 -31.88
CA ILE A 51 -7.35 8.45 -32.64
C ILE A 51 -7.10 6.95 -32.49
N ALA A 52 -7.71 6.18 -33.39
CA ALA A 52 -7.49 4.75 -33.50
C ALA A 52 -6.10 4.48 -34.12
N GLY A 53 -5.07 4.49 -33.27
CA GLY A 53 -3.76 3.90 -33.60
C GLY A 53 -3.83 2.39 -33.42
N LYS A 54 -3.72 1.64 -34.51
CA LYS A 54 -3.70 0.17 -34.56
C LYS A 54 -2.76 -0.44 -33.51
N ARG A 55 -3.30 -1.04 -32.45
CA ARG A 55 -2.63 -2.09 -31.68
C ARG A 55 -3.59 -3.26 -31.55
N ARG A 56 -3.16 -4.40 -32.11
CA ARG A 56 -3.92 -5.65 -32.17
C ARG A 56 -4.18 -6.15 -30.74
N ILE A 57 -5.44 -6.45 -30.46
CA ILE A 57 -5.85 -7.30 -29.34
C ILE A 57 -5.28 -8.68 -29.65
N LEU A 58 -4.33 -9.16 -28.84
CA LEU A 58 -3.87 -10.53 -28.90
C LEU A 58 -4.93 -11.41 -28.24
N SER A 59 -5.66 -12.14 -29.08
CA SER A 59 -6.55 -13.23 -28.68
C SER A 59 -5.72 -14.37 -28.10
N MET A 60 -6.07 -14.80 -26.88
CA MET A 60 -5.59 -16.05 -26.29
C MET A 60 -6.41 -17.20 -26.87
N ASP A 61 -6.04 -17.68 -28.05
CA ASP A 61 -6.54 -18.95 -28.59
C ASP A 61 -5.35 -19.89 -28.75
N ALA A 62 -5.16 -20.76 -27.75
CA ALA A 62 -4.11 -21.76 -27.74
C ALA A 62 -4.53 -22.94 -28.63
N ARG A 63 -4.31 -22.83 -29.94
CA ARG A 63 -4.29 -23.99 -30.84
C ARG A 63 -2.85 -24.36 -31.19
N GLU A 64 -2.43 -25.44 -30.55
CA GLU A 64 -1.19 -26.16 -30.75
C GLU A 64 -1.11 -26.66 -32.21
N LYS A 65 -0.10 -26.18 -32.96
CA LYS A 65 0.34 -26.80 -34.20
C LYS A 65 1.79 -27.21 -34.05
N SER A 66 1.98 -28.47 -33.69
CA SER A 66 3.25 -29.18 -33.72
C SER A 66 3.78 -29.24 -35.15
N ARG A 67 4.96 -28.66 -35.38
CA ARG A 67 5.89 -29.08 -36.43
C ARG A 67 7.29 -29.08 -35.84
N SER A 68 7.87 -30.27 -35.78
CA SER A 68 9.20 -30.56 -35.27
C SER A 68 10.29 -29.97 -36.17
N THR A 69 11.20 -29.21 -35.57
CA THR A 69 12.58 -29.11 -36.06
C THR A 69 13.48 -29.41 -34.87
N ILE A 70 14.21 -30.52 -34.99
CA ILE A 70 15.16 -31.00 -34.00
C ILE A 70 16.39 -30.07 -34.04
N LEU A 71 16.76 -29.48 -32.89
CA LEU A 71 18.07 -29.60 -32.22
C LEU A 71 18.42 -28.33 -31.41
N GLU A 72 18.37 -28.43 -30.09
CA GLU A 72 19.46 -28.02 -29.20
C GLU A 72 19.27 -28.78 -27.88
N SER A 73 20.34 -29.38 -27.36
CA SER A 73 20.31 -30.19 -26.14
C SER A 73 19.57 -29.44 -25.04
N SER A 74 18.68 -30.10 -24.30
CA SER A 74 17.99 -29.51 -23.16
C SER A 74 19.02 -29.00 -22.15
N LYS A 75 19.40 -27.73 -22.27
CA LYS A 75 19.86 -26.96 -21.12
C LYS A 75 18.74 -27.12 -20.13
N ASP A 76 19.01 -27.82 -19.02
CA ASP A 76 18.11 -27.83 -17.87
C ASP A 76 17.55 -26.42 -17.74
N LYS A 77 16.23 -26.28 -17.77
CA LYS A 77 15.57 -24.99 -17.61
C LYS A 77 15.90 -24.51 -16.20
N ARG A 78 17.03 -23.84 -16.04
CA ARG A 78 17.49 -23.29 -14.76
C ARG A 78 16.45 -22.28 -14.32
N VAL A 79 15.82 -22.54 -13.19
CA VAL A 79 14.89 -21.60 -12.57
C VAL A 79 15.75 -20.53 -11.87
N PRO A 80 15.65 -19.24 -12.24
CA PRO A 80 16.42 -18.18 -11.61
C PRO A 80 15.98 -18.01 -10.16
N ILE A 81 16.96 -17.90 -9.25
CA ILE A 81 16.70 -17.69 -7.82
C ILE A 81 16.97 -16.23 -7.49
N PHE A 82 15.98 -15.58 -6.87
CA PHE A 82 16.10 -14.24 -6.32
C PHE A 82 16.06 -14.30 -4.79
N VAL A 83 16.80 -13.40 -4.15
CA VAL A 83 16.80 -13.24 -2.69
C VAL A 83 16.22 -11.87 -2.35
N MET A 84 15.20 -11.82 -1.50
CA MET A 84 14.63 -10.56 -1.04
C MET A 84 15.61 -9.82 -0.13
N MET A 85 15.68 -8.50 -0.29
CA MET A 85 16.39 -7.64 0.63
C MET A 85 15.80 -7.73 2.05
N PRO A 86 16.63 -7.52 3.10
CA PRO A 86 16.12 -7.39 4.46
C PRO A 86 15.13 -6.23 4.58
N VAL A 87 14.04 -6.45 5.32
CA VAL A 87 12.98 -5.46 5.53
C VAL A 87 13.48 -4.20 6.26
N ASP A 88 14.50 -4.33 7.11
CA ASP A 88 15.08 -3.23 7.90
C ASP A 88 16.28 -2.55 7.22
N ILE A 89 16.42 -2.72 5.89
CA ILE A 89 17.56 -2.17 5.14
C ILE A 89 17.60 -0.65 5.12
N PHE A 90 16.45 0.00 5.25
CA PHE A 90 16.35 1.46 5.29
C PHE A 90 16.23 1.96 6.72
N THR A 91 16.94 3.04 7.03
CA THR A 91 16.83 3.74 8.31
C THR A 91 16.70 5.22 8.07
N LEU A 92 15.97 5.93 8.94
CA LEU A 92 15.94 7.38 8.91
C LEU A 92 17.15 7.93 9.66
N ASP A 93 17.77 8.97 9.13
CA ASP A 93 18.80 9.74 9.83
C ASP A 93 18.18 10.79 10.78
N ALA A 94 19.03 11.58 11.43
CA ALA A 94 18.58 12.62 12.37
C ALA A 94 17.73 13.73 11.73
N SER A 95 17.84 13.91 10.41
CA SER A 95 17.01 14.83 9.62
C SER A 95 15.71 14.19 9.11
N GLY A 96 15.49 12.90 9.36
CA GLY A 96 14.34 12.17 8.84
C GLY A 96 14.50 11.74 7.38
N CYS A 97 15.72 11.80 6.83
CA CYS A 97 16.04 11.35 5.48
C CYS A 97 16.38 9.84 5.48
N PRO A 98 15.80 9.04 4.57
CA PRO A 98 16.12 7.63 4.42
C PRO A 98 17.58 7.37 4.00
N ARG A 99 18.22 6.35 4.58
CA ARG A 99 19.57 5.87 4.26
C ARG A 99 19.66 4.36 4.29
N ILE A 100 20.63 3.80 3.55
CA ILE A 100 20.95 2.37 3.57
C ILE A 100 21.70 2.01 4.86
N ARG A 101 21.14 1.10 5.65
CA ARG A 101 21.74 0.56 6.87
C ARG A 101 22.89 -0.37 6.52
N LYS A 102 24.01 -0.25 7.24
CA LYS A 102 25.17 -1.17 7.15
C LYS A 102 25.66 -1.41 5.70
N LEU A 103 25.79 -0.34 4.90
CA LEU A 103 26.19 -0.40 3.49
C LEU A 103 27.37 -1.35 3.20
N LYS A 104 28.44 -1.31 4.01
CA LYS A 104 29.60 -2.22 3.86
C LYS A 104 29.22 -3.71 3.97
N ALA A 105 28.38 -4.05 4.96
CA ALA A 105 27.92 -5.42 5.15
C ALA A 105 26.99 -5.86 4.02
N LEU A 106 26.14 -4.95 3.52
CA LEU A 106 25.31 -5.18 2.36
C LEU A 106 26.17 -5.51 1.13
N THR A 107 27.20 -4.70 0.84
CA THR A 107 28.12 -4.95 -0.29
C THR A 107 28.78 -6.32 -0.22
N VAL A 108 29.24 -6.74 0.98
CA VAL A 108 29.83 -8.07 1.17
C VAL A 108 28.79 -9.17 0.94
N SER A 109 27.57 -8.98 1.43
CA SER A 109 26.47 -9.94 1.27
C SER A 109 26.07 -10.13 -0.20
N LEU A 110 25.97 -9.05 -0.97
CA LEU A 110 25.67 -9.10 -2.41
C LEU A 110 26.73 -9.89 -3.18
N LYS A 111 28.02 -9.66 -2.88
CA LYS A 111 29.12 -10.44 -3.49
C LYS A 111 29.04 -11.92 -3.12
N ALA A 112 28.73 -12.24 -1.87
CA ALA A 112 28.55 -13.62 -1.42
C ALA A 112 27.39 -14.31 -2.14
N LEU A 113 26.23 -13.63 -2.28
CA LEU A 113 25.08 -14.14 -3.04
C LEU A 113 25.42 -14.39 -4.50
N LYS A 114 26.18 -13.48 -5.13
CA LYS A 114 26.65 -13.66 -6.51
C LYS A 114 27.55 -14.89 -6.65
N LEU A 115 28.50 -15.08 -5.73
CA LEU A 115 29.38 -16.25 -5.70
C LEU A 115 28.61 -17.55 -5.48
N ALA A 116 27.50 -17.51 -4.72
CA ALA A 116 26.61 -18.65 -4.50
C ALA A 116 25.70 -18.98 -5.70
N GLY A 117 25.76 -18.20 -6.79
CA GLY A 117 24.96 -18.44 -8.00
C GLY A 117 23.55 -17.88 -7.95
N VAL A 118 23.24 -16.99 -6.98
CA VAL A 118 21.98 -16.24 -6.97
C VAL A 118 21.89 -15.38 -8.23
N HIS A 119 20.73 -15.36 -8.87
CA HIS A 119 20.51 -14.66 -10.13
C HIS A 119 20.29 -13.17 -9.91
N GLY A 120 19.50 -12.81 -8.89
CA GLY A 120 19.22 -11.43 -8.57
C GLY A 120 18.68 -11.19 -7.17
N ILE A 121 18.31 -9.93 -6.93
CA ILE A 121 17.81 -9.44 -5.65
C ILE A 121 16.41 -8.87 -5.85
N GLY A 122 15.50 -9.21 -4.94
CA GLY A 122 14.21 -8.56 -4.84
C GLY A 122 14.28 -7.33 -3.93
N VAL A 123 13.82 -6.18 -4.40
CA VAL A 123 13.85 -4.90 -3.68
C VAL A 123 12.46 -4.27 -3.65
N GLU A 124 12.03 -3.87 -2.46
CA GLU A 124 10.84 -3.04 -2.28
C GLU A 124 11.19 -1.56 -2.46
N VAL A 125 10.50 -0.90 -3.37
CA VAL A 125 10.58 0.52 -3.66
C VAL A 125 9.39 1.22 -3.01
N TRP A 126 9.63 1.75 -1.81
CA TRP A 126 8.60 2.30 -0.95
C TRP A 126 8.12 3.69 -1.36
N TRP A 127 6.80 3.84 -1.52
CA TRP A 127 6.18 5.12 -1.80
C TRP A 127 6.48 6.17 -0.72
N GLY A 128 6.40 5.79 0.57
CA GLY A 128 6.68 6.69 1.70
C GLY A 128 8.16 7.00 1.96
N ILE A 129 9.08 6.44 1.16
CA ILE A 129 10.48 6.88 1.08
C ILE A 129 10.64 7.89 -0.05
N VAL A 130 10.15 7.55 -1.24
CA VAL A 130 10.43 8.30 -2.47
C VAL A 130 9.63 9.60 -2.53
N GLU A 131 8.33 9.57 -2.25
CA GLU A 131 7.45 10.76 -2.31
C GLU A 131 7.08 11.22 -0.89
N ARG A 132 8.05 11.17 0.03
CA ARG A 132 7.81 11.20 1.49
C ARG A 132 7.15 12.47 1.99
N PHE A 133 7.63 13.64 1.56
CA PHE A 133 7.33 14.92 2.21
C PHE A 133 6.24 15.72 1.50
N SER A 134 6.14 15.65 0.19
CA SER A 134 5.21 16.47 -0.59
C SER A 134 4.77 15.77 -1.87
N PRO A 135 3.53 16.04 -2.34
CA PRO A 135 3.08 15.56 -3.65
C PRO A 135 4.05 15.97 -4.77
N PHE A 136 4.32 15.04 -5.69
CA PHE A 136 5.21 15.19 -6.85
C PHE A 136 6.70 15.41 -6.56
N ASP A 137 7.11 15.39 -5.29
CA ASP A 137 8.51 15.54 -4.88
C ASP A 137 9.14 14.16 -4.69
N TYR A 138 9.63 13.58 -5.79
CA TYR A 138 10.20 12.23 -5.83
C TYR A 138 11.72 12.27 -5.61
N ASP A 139 12.20 11.73 -4.49
CA ASP A 139 13.62 11.51 -4.22
C ASP A 139 14.00 10.04 -4.48
N TRP A 140 14.69 9.83 -5.60
CA TRP A 140 15.18 8.52 -6.04
C TRP A 140 16.62 8.22 -5.62
N SER A 141 17.32 9.16 -4.98
CA SER A 141 18.77 9.07 -4.73
C SER A 141 19.18 7.81 -3.98
N LEU A 142 18.38 7.40 -2.99
CA LEU A 142 18.57 6.18 -2.22
C LEU A 142 18.54 4.92 -3.11
N TYR A 143 17.56 4.85 -4.02
CA TYR A 143 17.40 3.71 -4.92
C TYR A 143 18.42 3.73 -6.05
N GLU A 144 18.88 4.90 -6.49
CA GLU A 144 20.00 5.01 -7.42
C GLU A 144 21.27 4.38 -6.84
N GLU A 145 21.63 4.74 -5.60
CA GLU A 145 22.78 4.16 -4.91
C GLU A 145 22.63 2.65 -4.77
N LEU A 146 21.45 2.18 -4.36
CA LEU A 146 21.17 0.77 -4.16
C LEU A 146 21.22 -0.03 -5.47
N PHE A 147 20.53 0.44 -6.51
CA PHE A 147 20.45 -0.26 -7.79
C PHE A 147 21.81 -0.29 -8.47
N LYS A 148 22.58 0.80 -8.35
CA LYS A 148 23.97 0.83 -8.80
C LYS A 148 24.82 -0.21 -8.06
N LEU A 149 24.71 -0.30 -6.73
CA LEU A 149 25.46 -1.28 -5.95
C LEU A 149 25.13 -2.74 -6.34
N ILE A 150 23.85 -3.04 -6.56
CA ILE A 150 23.40 -4.38 -6.98
C ILE A 150 23.90 -4.70 -8.41
N SER A 151 23.76 -3.74 -9.33
CA SER A 151 24.25 -3.85 -10.71
C SER A 151 25.77 -4.07 -10.76
N ASP A 152 26.54 -3.25 -10.03
CA ASP A 152 28.00 -3.36 -9.93
C ASP A 152 28.44 -4.69 -9.28
N SER A 153 27.55 -5.36 -8.54
CA SER A 153 27.76 -6.71 -8.00
C SER A 153 27.39 -7.84 -8.98
N GLY A 154 26.94 -7.50 -10.19
CA GLY A 154 26.58 -8.44 -11.25
C GLY A 154 25.28 -9.22 -11.00
N LEU A 155 24.37 -8.68 -10.18
CA LEU A 155 23.08 -9.27 -9.84
C LEU A 155 21.95 -8.56 -10.59
N LYS A 156 20.90 -9.31 -10.93
CA LYS A 156 19.66 -8.76 -11.49
C LYS A 156 18.75 -8.19 -10.40
N LEU A 157 17.73 -7.44 -10.80
CA LEU A 157 16.73 -6.88 -9.90
C LEU A 157 15.31 -7.33 -10.26
N HIS A 158 14.58 -7.75 -9.22
CA HIS A 158 13.14 -7.71 -9.18
C HIS A 158 12.73 -6.53 -8.30
N VAL A 159 11.91 -5.64 -8.82
CA VAL A 159 11.44 -4.45 -8.10
C VAL A 159 9.97 -4.62 -7.75
N ALA A 160 9.60 -4.39 -6.49
CA ALA A 160 8.22 -4.24 -6.07
C ALA A 160 7.93 -2.77 -5.79
N LEU A 161 7.00 -2.15 -6.53
CA LEU A 161 6.53 -0.79 -6.23
C LEU A 161 5.56 -0.85 -5.06
N SER A 162 6.05 -0.50 -3.88
CA SER A 162 5.36 -0.68 -2.60
C SER A 162 4.56 0.57 -2.25
N PHE A 163 3.30 0.60 -2.69
CA PHE A 163 2.29 1.62 -2.33
C PHE A 163 1.65 1.39 -0.95
N HIS A 164 2.27 0.58 -0.10
CA HIS A 164 1.76 0.18 1.20
C HIS A 164 2.75 0.53 2.32
N SER A 165 2.28 0.47 3.57
CA SER A 165 3.08 0.61 4.79
C SER A 165 3.40 -0.75 5.41
N ASN A 166 4.53 -0.83 6.10
CA ASN A 166 4.92 -1.99 6.91
C ASN A 166 5.20 -1.63 8.39
N ILE A 167 4.66 -0.50 8.87
CA ILE A 167 4.85 -0.07 10.27
C ILE A 167 4.25 -1.08 11.26
N HIS A 168 3.05 -1.58 10.99
CA HIS A 168 2.39 -2.52 11.89
C HIS A 168 3.10 -3.88 11.93
N SER A 169 3.63 -4.36 10.80
CA SER A 169 4.36 -5.63 10.74
C SER A 169 5.74 -5.57 11.40
N THR A 170 6.35 -4.39 11.50
CA THR A 170 7.66 -4.18 12.13
C THR A 170 7.58 -3.76 13.60
N HIS A 171 6.37 -3.73 14.19
CA HIS A 171 6.12 -3.17 15.53
C HIS A 171 6.73 -1.77 15.70
N GLY A 172 6.70 -0.96 14.63
CA GLY A 172 7.24 0.40 14.59
C GLY A 172 8.76 0.51 14.53
N LYS A 173 9.52 -0.60 14.54
CA LYS A 173 10.99 -0.56 14.49
C LYS A 173 11.50 -0.71 13.06
N GLY A 174 11.83 0.42 12.43
CA GLY A 174 12.41 0.42 11.08
C GLY A 174 11.40 0.23 9.95
N GLY A 175 10.10 0.33 10.24
CA GLY A 175 9.05 0.35 9.23
C GLY A 175 8.98 1.67 8.46
N VAL A 176 8.39 1.58 7.28
CA VAL A 176 8.10 2.66 6.33
C VAL A 176 6.59 2.85 6.30
N SER A 177 6.16 4.08 6.57
CA SER A 177 4.76 4.50 6.42
C SER A 177 4.39 4.73 4.95
N LEU A 178 3.11 4.99 4.68
CA LEU A 178 2.72 5.80 3.51
C LEU A 178 3.38 7.20 3.57
N PRO A 179 3.40 7.98 2.47
CA PRO A 179 3.90 9.36 2.51
C PRO A 179 3.29 10.19 3.64
N LEU A 180 4.08 11.09 4.23
CA LEU A 180 3.64 11.87 5.39
C LEU A 180 2.44 12.77 5.05
N TRP A 181 2.44 13.35 3.86
CA TRP A 181 1.33 14.17 3.37
C TRP A 181 0.03 13.36 3.16
N ILE A 182 0.11 12.04 2.91
CA ILE A 182 -1.06 11.14 2.89
C ILE A 182 -1.57 10.91 4.31
N LEU A 183 -0.66 10.69 5.27
CA LEU A 183 -1.04 10.51 6.67
C LEU A 183 -1.77 11.74 7.24
N GLU A 184 -1.31 12.95 6.89
CA GLU A 184 -1.95 14.21 7.27
C GLU A 184 -3.41 14.30 6.76
N ILE A 185 -3.66 13.87 5.51
CA ILE A 185 -5.02 13.79 4.96
C ILE A 185 -5.82 12.74 5.74
N GLY A 186 -5.22 11.59 6.03
CA GLY A 186 -5.83 10.50 6.79
C GLY A 186 -6.16 10.86 8.24
N ASP A 187 -5.46 11.83 8.84
CA ASP A 187 -5.77 12.34 10.17
C ASP A 187 -7.05 13.17 10.20
N VAL A 188 -7.39 13.83 9.10
CA VAL A 188 -8.66 14.55 8.95
C VAL A 188 -9.77 13.62 8.42
N ASN A 189 -9.44 12.71 7.51
CA ASN A 189 -10.39 11.84 6.83
C ASN A 189 -9.94 10.37 6.91
N LYS A 190 -10.36 9.66 7.97
CA LYS A 190 -10.02 8.24 8.17
C LYS A 190 -10.63 7.30 7.12
N ASP A 191 -11.60 7.75 6.32
CA ASP A 191 -12.22 6.95 5.26
C ASP A 191 -11.35 6.82 4.00
N ILE A 192 -10.18 7.45 3.94
CA ILE A 192 -9.21 7.16 2.85
C ILE A 192 -8.52 5.80 3.02
N TYR A 193 -8.76 5.14 4.15
CA TYR A 193 -8.22 3.84 4.53
C TYR A 193 -9.34 2.80 4.60
N TYR A 194 -8.98 1.53 4.45
CA TYR A 194 -9.91 0.44 4.70
C TYR A 194 -10.41 0.46 6.14
N ARG A 195 -11.68 0.12 6.35
CA ARG A 195 -12.31 0.10 7.69
C ARG A 195 -13.10 -1.18 7.91
N ASP A 196 -12.99 -1.72 9.11
CA ASP A 196 -13.86 -2.80 9.57
C ASP A 196 -15.22 -2.29 10.06
N GLN A 197 -16.11 -3.22 10.39
CA GLN A 197 -17.48 -2.93 10.80
C GLN A 197 -17.53 -2.08 12.08
N GLN A 198 -16.52 -2.18 12.95
CA GLN A 198 -16.44 -1.39 14.19
C GLN A 198 -15.79 -0.02 13.96
N GLY A 199 -15.37 0.28 12.72
CA GLY A 199 -14.86 1.56 12.29
C GLY A 199 -13.36 1.74 12.51
N PHE A 200 -12.61 0.69 12.86
CA PHE A 200 -11.16 0.77 12.94
C PHE A 200 -10.56 0.87 11.54
N SER A 201 -9.74 1.90 11.32
CA SER A 201 -9.05 2.12 10.05
C SER A 201 -7.72 1.39 9.99
N ASN A 202 -7.39 0.80 8.86
CA ASN A 202 -6.06 0.28 8.55
C ASN A 202 -5.32 1.23 7.58
N ASN A 203 -4.33 1.97 8.08
CA ASN A 203 -3.52 2.90 7.30
C ASN A 203 -2.30 2.27 6.63
N ASP A 204 -2.28 0.94 6.43
CA ASP A 204 -1.24 0.30 5.62
C ASP A 204 -1.43 0.52 4.13
N TYR A 205 -2.64 0.85 3.67
CA TYR A 205 -2.96 1.09 2.26
C TYR A 205 -4.17 2.00 2.11
N LEU A 206 -4.30 2.69 0.97
CA LEU A 206 -5.49 3.48 0.65
C LEU A 206 -6.65 2.55 0.26
N THR A 207 -7.87 2.80 0.72
CA THR A 207 -9.02 1.99 0.28
C THR A 207 -9.21 2.11 -1.24
N LEU A 208 -9.57 1.01 -1.91
CA LEU A 208 -9.96 1.07 -3.33
C LEU A 208 -11.15 2.02 -3.56
N GLY A 209 -11.94 2.31 -2.52
CA GLY A 209 -13.02 3.30 -2.58
C GLY A 209 -12.56 4.71 -2.97
N VAL A 210 -11.27 5.04 -2.84
CA VAL A 210 -10.72 6.35 -3.23
C VAL A 210 -9.93 6.35 -4.55
N ASP A 211 -9.93 5.24 -5.30
CA ASP A 211 -9.18 5.09 -6.57
C ASP A 211 -9.49 6.20 -7.58
N HIS A 212 -10.76 6.61 -7.64
CA HIS A 212 -11.26 7.63 -8.56
C HIS A 212 -11.71 8.93 -7.90
N VAL A 213 -11.42 9.13 -6.60
CA VAL A 213 -11.90 10.29 -5.85
C VAL A 213 -10.74 11.29 -5.62
N PRO A 214 -10.84 12.56 -6.07
CA PRO A 214 -9.70 13.49 -6.09
C PRO A 214 -9.43 14.15 -4.72
N LEU A 215 -9.09 13.35 -3.72
CA LEU A 215 -8.92 13.78 -2.32
C LEU A 215 -7.45 14.00 -1.93
N LEU A 216 -6.51 13.56 -2.76
CA LEU A 216 -5.08 13.50 -2.45
C LEU A 216 -4.37 14.72 -3.03
N SER A 217 -4.59 15.88 -2.41
CA SER A 217 -4.10 17.18 -2.92
C SER A 217 -4.56 17.47 -4.35
N GLY A 218 -5.81 17.14 -4.66
CA GLY A 218 -6.43 17.30 -5.98
C GLY A 218 -6.23 16.12 -6.94
N ARG A 219 -5.46 15.09 -6.55
CA ARG A 219 -5.31 13.83 -7.29
C ARG A 219 -6.19 12.71 -6.74
N THR A 220 -6.49 11.71 -7.57
CA THR A 220 -7.03 10.41 -7.14
C THR A 220 -5.90 9.46 -6.72
N ALA A 221 -6.20 8.36 -6.03
CA ALA A 221 -5.18 7.37 -5.67
C ALA A 221 -4.51 6.74 -6.91
N LEU A 222 -5.30 6.40 -7.94
CA LEU A 222 -4.75 5.89 -9.20
C LEU A 222 -3.82 6.88 -9.90
N GLN A 223 -4.12 8.19 -9.86
CA GLN A 223 -3.22 9.21 -10.41
C GLN A 223 -1.90 9.27 -9.63
N CYS A 224 -1.95 9.17 -8.29
CA CYS A 224 -0.72 9.09 -7.50
C CYS A 224 0.14 7.88 -7.89
N TYR A 225 -0.48 6.71 -8.08
CA TYR A 225 0.25 5.50 -8.50
C TYR A 225 0.81 5.64 -9.91
N GLU A 226 0.02 6.18 -10.85
CA GLU A 226 0.45 6.42 -12.23
C GLU A 226 1.64 7.39 -12.29
N ASP A 227 1.55 8.54 -11.62
CA ASP A 227 2.62 9.53 -11.58
C ASP A 227 3.91 8.95 -10.97
N PHE A 228 3.79 8.15 -9.91
CA PHE A 228 4.91 7.46 -9.28
C PHE A 228 5.57 6.46 -10.23
N MET A 229 4.77 5.62 -10.91
CA MET A 229 5.26 4.64 -11.88
C MET A 229 5.95 5.32 -13.08
N LEU A 230 5.38 6.42 -13.58
CA LEU A 230 5.98 7.21 -14.65
C LEU A 230 7.31 7.83 -14.20
N SER A 231 7.36 8.39 -12.99
CA SER A 231 8.59 8.93 -12.39
C SER A 231 9.66 7.84 -12.26
N PHE A 232 9.29 6.64 -11.80
CA PHE A 232 10.18 5.48 -11.69
C PHE A 232 10.75 5.05 -13.06
N VAL A 233 9.88 4.86 -14.05
CA VAL A 233 10.29 4.43 -15.40
C VAL A 233 11.23 5.47 -16.03
N ASN A 234 10.91 6.75 -15.93
CA ASN A 234 11.75 7.81 -16.45
C ASN A 234 13.12 7.85 -15.74
N LYS A 235 13.14 7.61 -14.42
CA LYS A 235 14.37 7.64 -13.64
C LYS A 235 15.29 6.46 -13.94
N PHE A 236 14.73 5.27 -14.08
CA PHE A 236 15.47 4.01 -14.19
C PHE A 236 15.39 3.37 -15.58
N GLU A 237 15.07 4.15 -16.62
CA GLU A 237 14.92 3.69 -18.00
C GLU A 237 16.11 2.82 -18.44
N SER A 238 17.34 3.24 -18.13
CA SER A 238 18.57 2.51 -18.48
C SER A 238 18.75 1.17 -17.77
N PHE A 239 18.10 0.97 -16.61
CA PHE A 239 18.12 -0.28 -15.84
C PHE A 239 17.04 -1.26 -16.31
N ILE A 240 15.94 -0.78 -16.91
CA ILE A 240 14.82 -1.63 -17.31
C ILE A 240 15.21 -2.54 -18.49
N GLY A 241 15.02 -3.84 -18.33
CA GLY A 241 15.39 -4.86 -19.32
C GLY A 241 16.89 -5.18 -19.36
N THR A 242 17.74 -4.41 -18.65
CA THR A 242 19.17 -4.66 -18.52
C THR A 242 19.50 -5.27 -17.15
N VAL A 243 19.11 -4.59 -16.08
CA VAL A 243 19.33 -5.00 -14.70
C VAL A 243 18.00 -5.39 -14.04
N ILE A 244 16.97 -4.56 -14.20
CA ILE A 244 15.61 -4.83 -13.73
C ILE A 244 14.93 -5.77 -14.73
N GLU A 245 14.64 -6.99 -14.27
CA GLU A 245 13.97 -8.03 -15.07
C GLU A 245 12.47 -8.11 -14.79
N GLU A 246 12.04 -7.67 -13.60
CA GLU A 246 10.64 -7.67 -13.20
C GLU A 246 10.28 -6.41 -12.40
N ILE A 247 9.09 -5.88 -12.66
CA ILE A 247 8.45 -4.86 -11.85
C ILE A 247 7.09 -5.41 -11.41
N SER A 248 6.97 -5.69 -10.12
CA SER A 248 5.74 -6.07 -9.45
C SER A 248 5.04 -4.81 -8.89
N ILE A 249 3.73 -4.72 -9.04
CA ILE A 249 2.92 -3.58 -8.59
C ILE A 249 2.20 -3.95 -7.31
N GLY A 250 2.44 -3.21 -6.22
CA GLY A 250 1.71 -3.40 -4.98
C GLY A 250 0.26 -2.94 -5.11
N LEU A 251 -0.70 -3.83 -4.83
CA LEU A 251 -2.14 -3.56 -5.04
C LEU A 251 -2.95 -3.54 -3.74
N GLY A 252 -2.27 -3.46 -2.60
CA GLY A 252 -2.91 -3.55 -1.30
C GLY A 252 -1.93 -3.69 -0.13
N PRO A 253 -2.43 -4.00 1.07
CA PRO A 253 -1.59 -4.25 2.24
C PRO A 253 -0.55 -5.34 1.95
N SER A 254 0.68 -5.11 2.38
CA SER A 254 1.83 -5.99 2.09
C SER A 254 2.13 -6.17 0.59
N GLY A 255 1.61 -5.29 -0.27
CA GLY A 255 1.77 -5.36 -1.73
C GLY A 255 0.81 -6.33 -2.42
N GLU A 256 -0.04 -7.02 -1.68
CA GLU A 256 -0.91 -8.08 -2.21
C GLU A 256 -2.27 -7.52 -2.65
N LEU A 257 -2.85 -8.09 -3.72
CA LEU A 257 -4.20 -7.76 -4.15
C LEU A 257 -5.23 -8.41 -3.21
N ARG A 258 -5.48 -7.77 -2.07
CA ARG A 258 -6.48 -8.20 -1.08
C ARG A 258 -6.90 -7.07 -0.14
N TYR A 259 -7.95 -7.33 0.63
CA TYR A 259 -8.29 -6.53 1.80
C TYR A 259 -7.34 -6.80 2.99
N PRO A 260 -7.19 -5.86 3.94
CA PRO A 260 -6.44 -6.07 5.18
C PRO A 260 -7.26 -6.86 6.23
N ALA A 261 -7.84 -8.00 5.84
CA ALA A 261 -8.78 -8.77 6.67
C ALA A 261 -8.14 -9.46 7.90
N HIS A 262 -6.81 -9.52 7.97
CA HIS A 262 -6.04 -10.22 9.00
C HIS A 262 -4.98 -9.29 9.61
N PRO A 263 -5.37 -8.21 10.32
CA PRO A 263 -4.44 -7.26 10.92
C PRO A 263 -3.67 -7.90 12.08
N PHE A 264 -2.59 -8.61 11.75
CA PHE A 264 -1.72 -9.26 12.73
C PHE A 264 -0.88 -8.24 13.51
N GLY A 265 -0.42 -7.18 12.83
CA GLY A 265 0.55 -6.23 13.38
C GLY A 265 0.03 -5.40 14.58
N ASP A 266 -1.28 -5.20 14.69
CA ASP A 266 -1.91 -4.51 15.83
C ASP A 266 -2.58 -5.47 16.83
N GLY A 267 -2.51 -6.79 16.59
CA GLY A 267 -3.00 -7.83 17.49
C GLY A 267 -4.52 -8.06 17.47
N ARG A 268 -5.30 -7.36 16.61
CA ARG A 268 -6.74 -7.62 16.45
C ARG A 268 -7.02 -9.03 15.96
N TRP A 269 -6.15 -9.57 15.11
CA TRP A 269 -6.28 -10.91 14.54
C TRP A 269 -5.15 -11.86 14.97
N LYS A 270 -5.50 -13.12 15.19
CA LYS A 270 -4.58 -14.23 15.46
C LYS A 270 -4.97 -15.44 14.62
N PHE A 271 -3.96 -16.12 14.07
CA PHE A 271 -4.17 -17.37 13.36
C PHE A 271 -4.79 -18.43 14.29
N PRO A 272 -5.80 -19.22 13.84
CA PRO A 272 -6.39 -19.29 12.51
C PRO A 272 -7.75 -18.59 12.37
N GLY A 273 -7.96 -17.42 12.99
CA GLY A 273 -9.23 -16.70 12.93
C GLY A 273 -9.69 -16.37 11.50
N ILE A 274 -10.99 -16.29 11.28
CA ILE A 274 -11.59 -16.06 9.95
C ILE A 274 -11.34 -14.67 9.35
N GLY A 275 -10.91 -13.69 10.14
CA GLY A 275 -10.77 -12.30 9.70
C GLY A 275 -12.09 -11.53 9.70
N GLU A 276 -12.08 -10.30 9.17
CA GLU A 276 -13.30 -9.48 9.00
C GLU A 276 -13.31 -8.76 7.65
N PHE A 277 -14.51 -8.48 7.13
CA PHE A 277 -14.68 -7.62 5.95
C PHE A 277 -14.20 -6.19 6.22
N GLN A 278 -13.52 -5.59 5.25
CA GLN A 278 -12.81 -4.31 5.40
C GLN A 278 -13.37 -3.20 4.50
N CYS A 279 -14.66 -3.29 4.16
CA CYS A 279 -15.33 -2.44 3.17
C CYS A 279 -16.26 -1.39 3.78
N TYR A 280 -16.04 -1.00 5.05
CA TYR A 280 -16.95 -0.12 5.79
C TYR A 280 -16.53 1.36 5.78
N ASP A 281 -15.54 1.74 4.96
CA ASP A 281 -15.28 3.15 4.69
C ASP A 281 -16.44 3.77 3.90
N LYS A 282 -16.65 5.08 4.06
CA LYS A 282 -17.82 5.74 3.46
C LYS A 282 -17.89 5.63 1.93
N TYR A 283 -16.77 5.47 1.24
CA TYR A 283 -16.74 5.44 -0.23
C TYR A 283 -17.21 4.07 -0.72
N MET A 284 -16.67 2.99 -0.15
CA MET A 284 -17.13 1.63 -0.44
C MET A 284 -18.58 1.40 -0.01
N MET A 285 -19.00 1.96 1.13
CA MET A 285 -20.40 1.85 1.56
C MET A 285 -21.39 2.57 0.63
N GLU A 286 -21.00 3.73 0.08
CA GLU A 286 -21.83 4.41 -0.93
C GLU A 286 -21.88 3.61 -2.24
N ASP A 287 -20.79 2.98 -2.65
CA ASP A 287 -20.77 2.11 -3.84
C ASP A 287 -21.67 0.87 -3.66
N LEU A 288 -21.59 0.20 -2.50
CA LEU A 288 -22.48 -0.90 -2.13
C LEU A 288 -23.95 -0.47 -2.18
N LYS A 289 -24.26 0.72 -1.67
CA LYS A 289 -25.62 1.28 -1.70
C LYS A 289 -26.10 1.53 -3.12
N MET A 290 -25.24 2.09 -3.99
CA MET A 290 -25.57 2.27 -5.40
C MET A 290 -25.79 0.94 -6.12
N ALA A 291 -24.95 -0.07 -5.86
CA ALA A 291 -25.10 -1.41 -6.41
C ALA A 291 -26.42 -2.05 -5.99
N ALA A 292 -26.78 -1.98 -4.71
CA ALA A 292 -28.01 -2.53 -4.17
C ALA A 292 -29.27 -1.88 -4.78
N CYS A 293 -29.22 -0.57 -5.03
CA CYS A 293 -30.30 0.14 -5.72
C CYS A 293 -30.48 -0.34 -7.16
N ARG A 294 -29.40 -0.65 -7.88
CA ARG A 294 -29.45 -1.16 -9.26
C ARG A 294 -30.02 -2.57 -9.34
N GLU A 295 -29.75 -3.40 -8.35
CA GLU A 295 -30.34 -4.74 -8.21
C GLU A 295 -31.82 -4.72 -7.78
N GLY A 296 -32.41 -3.53 -7.56
CA GLY A 296 -33.79 -3.40 -7.09
C GLY A 296 -33.99 -3.87 -5.64
N LYS A 297 -32.89 -3.96 -4.88
CA LYS A 297 -32.85 -4.39 -3.48
C LYS A 297 -32.14 -3.33 -2.62
N PRO A 298 -32.63 -2.09 -2.55
CA PRO A 298 -31.94 -0.99 -1.87
C PRO A 298 -31.55 -1.32 -0.42
N GLN A 299 -32.35 -2.12 0.30
CA GLN A 299 -32.07 -2.57 1.66
C GLN A 299 -30.79 -3.41 1.81
N TRP A 300 -30.28 -4.02 0.73
CA TRP A 300 -28.99 -4.73 0.75
C TRP A 300 -27.80 -3.77 0.84
N GLY A 301 -28.02 -2.50 0.52
CA GLY A 301 -27.00 -1.46 0.52
C GLY A 301 -26.81 -0.74 1.85
N ASP A 302 -27.67 -1.00 2.85
CA ASP A 302 -27.68 -0.22 4.08
C ASP A 302 -26.43 -0.49 4.93
N LYS A 303 -25.97 -1.75 4.97
CA LYS A 303 -24.77 -2.22 5.69
C LYS A 303 -24.22 -3.50 5.05
N GLY A 304 -22.95 -3.81 5.32
CA GLY A 304 -22.42 -5.15 5.10
C GLY A 304 -23.01 -6.20 6.07
N PRO A 305 -22.68 -7.50 5.91
CA PRO A 305 -23.20 -8.58 6.74
C PRO A 305 -22.98 -8.31 8.23
N GLN A 306 -24.04 -8.43 9.04
CA GLN A 306 -23.98 -8.20 10.49
C GLN A 306 -23.74 -9.49 11.29
N ASN A 307 -23.84 -10.64 10.64
CA ASN A 307 -23.74 -11.98 11.22
C ASN A 307 -22.43 -12.69 10.83
N ALA A 308 -21.39 -11.93 10.44
CA ALA A 308 -20.09 -12.43 9.99
C ALA A 308 -19.06 -12.66 11.11
N GLY A 309 -19.49 -12.62 12.38
CA GLY A 309 -18.62 -12.88 13.52
C GLY A 309 -17.59 -11.76 13.73
N CYS A 310 -16.38 -12.13 14.15
CA CYS A 310 -15.26 -11.22 14.35
C CYS A 310 -13.92 -11.88 13.98
N TYR A 311 -12.83 -11.10 13.99
CA TYR A 311 -11.50 -11.52 13.52
C TYR A 311 -11.07 -12.92 13.95
N ASN A 312 -11.29 -13.26 15.23
CA ASN A 312 -10.81 -14.50 15.84
C ASN A 312 -11.89 -15.59 15.98
N SER A 313 -13.05 -15.38 15.34
CA SER A 313 -14.09 -16.41 15.27
C SER A 313 -13.59 -17.61 14.45
N LEU A 314 -14.17 -18.78 14.70
CA LEU A 314 -14.07 -19.93 13.80
C LEU A 314 -15.28 -19.89 12.83
N PRO A 315 -15.18 -20.50 11.64
CA PRO A 315 -16.32 -20.53 10.72
C PRO A 315 -17.56 -21.19 11.34
N SER A 316 -17.35 -22.26 12.12
CA SER A 316 -18.41 -22.92 12.88
C SER A 316 -18.95 -22.01 13.98
N GLY A 317 -20.26 -21.81 14.01
CA GLY A 317 -20.96 -20.92 14.93
C GLY A 317 -21.11 -19.49 14.44
N VAL A 318 -20.65 -19.16 13.22
CA VAL A 318 -20.85 -17.85 12.60
C VAL A 318 -21.90 -17.97 11.50
N PRO A 319 -23.12 -17.44 11.69
CA PRO A 319 -24.24 -17.70 10.77
C PRO A 319 -23.97 -17.32 9.31
N PHE A 320 -23.15 -16.28 9.07
CA PHE A 320 -22.81 -15.91 7.69
C PHE A 320 -21.98 -16.99 6.97
N PHE A 321 -21.15 -17.75 7.68
CA PHE A 321 -20.24 -18.76 7.11
C PHE A 321 -20.76 -20.20 7.25
N GLU A 322 -21.95 -20.38 7.83
CA GLU A 322 -22.63 -21.66 7.93
C GLU A 322 -23.70 -21.82 6.83
N GLU A 323 -24.23 -23.04 6.67
CA GLU A 323 -25.40 -23.25 5.83
C GLU A 323 -26.64 -22.63 6.48
N GLY A 324 -27.32 -21.71 5.78
CA GLY A 324 -28.48 -21.03 6.32
C GLY A 324 -29.07 -19.98 5.39
N LYS A 325 -30.26 -19.45 5.76
CA LYS A 325 -31.00 -18.46 4.97
C LYS A 325 -30.30 -17.10 4.86
N GLU A 326 -29.45 -16.75 5.83
CA GLU A 326 -28.70 -15.49 5.89
C GLU A 326 -27.18 -15.70 5.74
N SER A 327 -26.81 -16.81 5.09
CA SER A 327 -25.41 -17.18 4.84
C SER A 327 -24.84 -16.50 3.59
N PHE A 328 -23.54 -16.68 3.37
CA PHE A 328 -22.85 -16.35 2.13
C PHE A 328 -23.46 -17.04 0.88
N LEU A 329 -24.25 -18.11 1.06
CA LEU A 329 -24.94 -18.79 -0.04
C LEU A 329 -26.31 -18.17 -0.39
N SER A 330 -26.83 -17.26 0.44
CA SER A 330 -28.08 -16.55 0.20
C SER A 330 -27.97 -15.55 -0.95
N ASP A 331 -29.11 -15.07 -1.47
CA ASP A 331 -29.11 -14.05 -2.53
C ASP A 331 -28.37 -12.77 -2.10
N TYR A 332 -28.55 -12.35 -0.84
CA TYR A 332 -27.82 -11.21 -0.28
C TYR A 332 -26.32 -11.52 -0.14
N GLY A 333 -25.96 -12.69 0.40
CA GLY A 333 -24.57 -13.07 0.62
C GLY A 333 -23.75 -13.26 -0.65
N ARG A 334 -24.39 -13.61 -1.78
CA ARG A 334 -23.76 -13.66 -3.11
C ARG A 334 -23.70 -12.31 -3.80
N PHE A 335 -24.65 -11.42 -3.48
CA PHE A 335 -24.65 -10.05 -3.98
C PHE A 335 -23.53 -9.23 -3.34
N PHE A 336 -23.38 -9.35 -2.02
CA PHE A 336 -22.33 -8.71 -1.23
C PHE A 336 -20.95 -9.27 -1.59
#